data_AF-A0A6B2L1R6-F1
#
_entry.id   AF-A0A6B2L1R6-F1
#
_cell.length_a   1.000
_cell.length_b   1.000
_cell.length_c   1.000
_cell.angle_alpha   90.00
_cell.angle_beta   90.00
_cell.angle_gamma   90.00
#
_symmetry.space_group_name_H-M   'P 1'
#
loop_
_entity.id
_entity.type
_entity.pdbx_description
1 polymer ?
#
loop_
_entity_poly.entity_id
_entity_poly.type
_entity_poly.pdbx_seq_one_letter_code
_entity_poly.pdbx_strand_id
1 'polypeptide(L)'
;MLKHKYLATEQKAMDLPVIHCVVDMIQKSSSQPSWHLFASQIINIWSSPHFPTHTSETHHKSVSMTLLHILQYFQKSDISGESASSSSILSGLLAGVQNHLSSPSINRRKLGMEIGRVVSVLIDPNNPLDWGEENEEKESIEPKPTPKAEEIPQETHKVVPKKKAKKKEVKEDDPDQLYSMNVENEDDESSESESDELKPYNLEDDMEDLKPVQAQIKYLRQCLNALSSDEPEIIESALNVVTDLIKEDPGDLMDIGVGLASILLRLSNEYNLKNFSTHRHQALVQLVIRCPNQIVPFLASEFFGQSIFVVQKMDILEILVDSIRILAGTHKTNETTVETSKIIEVKKSDDRKENNTRRWGKGNKLIQTTPVKPFSVFEPFLSFLGLIYNQIQKNIHLQHEYTLFGSDGLLIGKLIHSIGIFIENIPPYSNFRVSLKATLELVYLFRYHAQVIVRRAVTFCAVSVFRYIEKCGWGVGEFEEDIYEIKEWMTKVIEMENDDECRLLAGILINQIQSISQPQ
;
A
#
# COMPACT_ATOMS: atom_id res chain seq x y z
N MET A 1 -15.79 34.12 -10.93
CA MET A 1 -16.79 33.09 -11.26
C MET A 1 -16.44 32.39 -12.60
N LEU A 2 -15.21 31.88 -12.76
CA LEU A 2 -14.78 31.17 -13.98
C LEU A 2 -13.43 30.41 -13.77
N LYS A 3 -13.40 29.55 -12.75
CA LYS A 3 -12.38 28.50 -12.50
C LYS A 3 -13.12 27.27 -11.94
N HIS A 4 -12.43 26.11 -11.86
CA HIS A 4 -12.91 24.79 -11.40
C HIS A 4 -13.65 23.85 -12.38
N LYS A 5 -14.01 24.24 -13.62
CA LYS A 5 -14.79 23.37 -14.52
C LYS A 5 -14.00 22.54 -15.55
N TYR A 6 -12.76 22.14 -15.24
CA TYR A 6 -11.85 21.43 -16.17
C TYR A 6 -11.05 20.24 -15.57
N LEU A 7 -11.44 19.71 -14.40
CA LEU A 7 -10.79 18.56 -13.75
C LEU A 7 -11.78 17.43 -13.42
N ALA A 8 -12.50 16.96 -14.45
CA ALA A 8 -13.37 15.77 -14.36
C ALA A 8 -13.65 15.17 -15.76
N THR A 9 -12.62 14.63 -16.41
CA THR A 9 -12.78 13.69 -17.52
C THR A 9 -11.89 12.47 -17.28
N GLU A 10 -12.25 11.35 -17.91
CA GLU A 10 -11.59 10.04 -17.77
C GLU A 10 -10.09 10.11 -18.14
N GLN A 11 -9.34 9.07 -17.78
CA GLN A 11 -7.96 8.87 -18.23
C GLN A 11 -7.85 8.45 -19.72
N LYS A 12 -8.71 9.04 -20.58
CA LYS A 12 -8.32 9.32 -21.97
C LYS A 12 -6.99 10.09 -21.93
N ALA A 13 -6.11 9.86 -22.90
CA ALA A 13 -5.01 10.79 -23.09
C ALA A 13 -5.62 12.18 -23.31
N MET A 14 -5.11 13.21 -22.62
CA MET A 14 -5.62 14.58 -22.75
C MET A 14 -5.60 14.93 -24.24
N ASP A 15 -6.77 15.24 -24.81
CA ASP A 15 -6.93 15.32 -26.27
C ASP A 15 -5.85 16.24 -26.86
N LEU A 16 -5.16 15.80 -27.92
CA LEU A 16 -3.97 16.49 -28.40
C LEU A 16 -4.21 17.98 -28.70
N PRO A 17 -5.37 18.42 -29.25
CA PRO A 17 -5.72 19.83 -29.35
C PRO A 17 -5.81 20.59 -28.01
N VAL A 18 -6.20 19.93 -26.92
CA VAL A 18 -6.24 20.51 -25.56
C VAL A 18 -4.83 20.68 -25.02
N ILE A 19 -3.95 19.68 -25.19
CA ILE A 19 -2.52 19.80 -24.87
C ILE A 19 -1.92 20.99 -25.62
N HIS A 20 -2.13 21.06 -26.95
CA HIS A 20 -1.62 22.15 -27.77
C HIS A 20 -2.16 23.50 -27.28
N CYS A 21 -3.47 23.62 -27.03
CA CYS A 21 -4.08 24.84 -26.49
C CYS A 21 -3.44 25.30 -25.16
N VAL A 22 -3.12 24.37 -24.25
CA VAL A 22 -2.43 24.70 -22.98
C VAL A 22 -0.99 25.16 -23.22
N VAL A 23 -0.22 24.47 -24.08
CA VAL A 23 1.15 24.86 -24.46
C VAL A 23 1.14 26.25 -25.12
N ASP A 24 0.23 26.49 -26.06
CA ASP A 24 -0.02 27.79 -26.70
C ASP A 24 -0.34 28.89 -25.67
N MET A 25 -1.19 28.61 -24.68
CA MET A 25 -1.53 29.57 -23.63
C MET A 25 -0.34 29.91 -22.72
N ILE A 26 0.52 28.93 -22.39
CA ILE A 26 1.72 29.15 -21.60
C ILE A 26 2.74 29.97 -22.41
N GLN A 27 2.95 29.62 -23.69
CA GLN A 27 3.87 30.32 -24.60
C GLN A 27 3.44 31.77 -24.88
N LYS A 28 2.13 32.02 -24.97
CA LYS A 28 1.55 33.36 -25.18
C LYS A 28 1.41 34.18 -23.88
N SER A 29 1.72 33.59 -22.72
CA SER A 29 1.73 34.32 -21.45
C SER A 29 2.94 35.26 -21.36
N SER A 30 2.77 36.44 -20.76
CA SER A 30 3.81 37.48 -20.72
C SER A 30 5.05 37.14 -19.86
N SER A 31 5.13 35.92 -19.31
CA SER A 31 6.15 35.45 -18.38
C SER A 31 7.09 34.42 -19.02
N GLN A 32 8.03 34.90 -19.85
CA GLN A 32 9.13 34.10 -20.42
C GLN A 32 9.75 33.04 -19.48
N PRO A 33 10.10 33.32 -18.21
CA PRO A 33 10.65 32.29 -17.31
C PRO A 33 9.71 31.10 -17.07
N SER A 34 8.38 31.28 -17.14
CA SER A 34 7.43 30.17 -16.99
C SER A 34 7.44 29.22 -18.19
N TRP A 35 7.70 29.73 -19.40
CA TRP A 35 7.85 28.91 -20.61
C TRP A 35 9.08 28.00 -20.50
N HIS A 36 10.26 28.56 -20.23
CA HIS A 36 11.50 27.77 -20.15
C HIS A 36 11.48 26.76 -18.99
N LEU A 37 10.86 27.10 -17.85
CA LEU A 37 10.68 26.14 -16.74
C LEU A 37 9.77 24.97 -17.14
N PHE A 38 8.62 25.25 -17.74
CA PHE A 38 7.68 24.22 -18.21
C PHE A 38 8.32 23.30 -19.27
N ALA A 39 8.99 23.87 -20.28
CA ALA A 39 9.68 23.08 -21.30
C ALA A 39 10.81 22.23 -20.69
N SER A 40 11.57 22.77 -19.73
CA SER A 40 12.62 22.02 -19.03
C SER A 40 12.05 20.85 -18.21
N GLN A 41 10.88 21.01 -17.59
CA GLN A 41 10.20 19.93 -16.87
C GLN A 41 9.78 18.79 -17.82
N ILE A 42 9.18 19.11 -18.96
CA ILE A 42 8.79 18.10 -19.97
C ILE A 42 10.02 17.37 -20.54
N ILE A 43 11.12 18.10 -20.82
CA ILE A 43 12.38 17.50 -21.27
C ILE A 43 12.99 16.59 -20.20
N ASN A 44 12.99 16.99 -18.92
CA ASN A 44 13.51 16.17 -17.83
C ASN A 44 12.69 14.88 -17.60
N ILE A 45 11.35 14.95 -17.73
CA ILE A 45 10.47 13.77 -17.65
C ILE A 45 10.76 12.82 -18.81
N TRP A 46 10.74 13.33 -20.04
CA TRP A 46 10.92 12.53 -21.25
C TRP A 46 12.33 11.92 -21.37
N SER A 47 13.37 12.64 -20.92
CA SER A 47 14.77 12.20 -21.02
C SER A 47 15.21 11.17 -20.00
N SER A 48 14.43 10.94 -18.93
CA SER A 48 14.74 9.96 -17.89
C SER A 48 14.96 8.55 -18.48
N PRO A 49 16.04 7.82 -18.12
CA PRO A 49 16.31 6.47 -18.63
C PRO A 49 15.17 5.45 -18.40
N HIS A 50 14.33 5.70 -17.39
CA HIS A 50 13.21 4.84 -17.01
C HIS A 50 11.91 5.19 -17.75
N PHE A 51 11.83 6.35 -18.41
CA PHE A 51 10.64 6.81 -19.12
C PHE A 51 10.26 5.90 -20.31
N PRO A 52 11.18 5.47 -21.19
CA PRO A 52 10.84 4.61 -22.34
C PRO A 52 10.50 3.16 -21.96
N THR A 53 10.72 2.75 -20.71
CA THR A 53 10.51 1.37 -20.24
C THR A 53 9.34 1.23 -19.26
N HIS A 54 9.18 2.13 -18.29
CA HIS A 54 8.19 1.99 -17.22
C HIS A 54 6.88 2.77 -17.43
N THR A 55 6.74 3.54 -18.50
CA THR A 55 5.49 4.26 -18.82
C THR A 55 4.53 3.48 -19.71
N SER A 56 3.23 3.76 -19.58
CA SER A 56 2.19 3.23 -20.49
C SER A 56 2.28 3.87 -21.87
N GLU A 57 1.91 3.13 -22.93
CA GLU A 57 2.01 3.61 -24.32
C GLU A 57 1.21 4.90 -24.58
N THR A 58 0.07 5.07 -23.90
CA THR A 58 -0.76 6.27 -24.00
C THR A 58 -0.11 7.50 -23.36
N HIS A 59 0.49 7.35 -22.17
CA HIS A 59 1.22 8.44 -21.51
C HIS A 59 2.52 8.76 -22.26
N HIS A 60 3.27 7.73 -22.66
CA HIS A 60 4.49 7.85 -23.48
C HIS A 60 4.24 8.68 -24.75
N LYS A 61 3.21 8.30 -25.51
CA LYS A 61 2.78 9.02 -26.71
C LYS A 61 2.35 10.45 -26.39
N SER A 62 1.57 10.65 -25.32
CA SER A 62 1.11 11.97 -24.89
C SER A 62 2.28 12.91 -24.64
N VAL A 63 3.26 12.54 -23.80
CA VAL A 63 4.42 13.39 -23.48
C VAL A 63 5.31 13.61 -24.71
N SER A 64 5.52 12.58 -25.53
CA SER A 64 6.31 12.71 -26.77
C SER A 64 5.68 13.69 -27.76
N MET A 65 4.34 13.66 -27.92
CA MET A 65 3.63 14.64 -28.75
C MET A 65 3.62 16.05 -28.12
N THR A 66 3.49 16.17 -26.79
CA THR A 66 3.64 17.45 -26.07
C THR A 66 5.02 18.05 -26.34
N LEU A 67 6.09 17.25 -26.28
CA LEU A 67 7.45 17.71 -26.56
C LEU A 67 7.63 18.13 -28.03
N LEU A 68 7.07 17.39 -28.99
CA LEU A 68 7.06 17.80 -30.40
C LEU A 68 6.33 19.13 -30.65
N HIS A 69 5.25 19.42 -29.92
CA HIS A 69 4.57 20.73 -30.00
C HIS A 69 5.38 21.84 -29.31
N ILE A 70 5.98 21.56 -28.16
CA ILE A 70 6.88 22.49 -27.45
C ILE A 70 8.07 22.91 -28.33
N LEU A 71 8.70 21.95 -29.03
CA LEU A 71 9.87 22.20 -29.88
C LEU A 71 9.58 23.12 -31.09
N GLN A 72 8.31 23.32 -31.49
CA GLN A 72 7.95 24.27 -32.55
C GLN A 72 8.18 25.74 -32.15
N TYR A 73 8.27 26.03 -30.85
CA TYR A 73 8.48 27.38 -30.31
C TYR A 73 9.93 27.65 -29.90
N PHE A 74 10.81 26.66 -30.00
CA PHE A 74 12.23 26.79 -29.66
C PHE A 74 12.99 27.52 -30.77
N GLN A 75 13.85 28.45 -30.37
CA GLN A 75 14.80 29.11 -31.25
C GLN A 75 16.20 28.49 -31.09
N LYS A 76 17.09 28.74 -32.05
CA LYS A 76 18.46 28.20 -32.01
C LYS A 76 19.23 28.61 -30.75
N SER A 77 18.94 29.78 -30.17
CA SER A 77 19.49 30.25 -28.89
C SER A 77 19.10 29.39 -27.68
N ASP A 78 17.97 28.68 -27.74
CA ASP A 78 17.48 27.85 -26.64
C ASP A 78 18.20 26.48 -26.58
N ILE A 79 18.86 26.08 -27.67
CA ILE A 79 19.54 24.79 -27.84
C ILE A 79 20.98 24.94 -28.38
N SER A 80 21.54 26.15 -28.43
CA SER A 80 22.88 26.39 -28.99
C SER A 80 24.03 25.86 -28.12
N GLY A 81 23.77 25.59 -26.84
CA GLY A 81 24.78 25.19 -25.85
C GLY A 81 25.62 26.35 -25.31
N GLU A 82 25.45 27.57 -25.83
CA GLU A 82 26.23 28.77 -25.48
C GLU A 82 25.93 29.27 -24.05
N SER A 83 24.76 28.93 -23.52
CA SER A 83 24.38 29.17 -22.12
C SER A 83 24.21 27.87 -21.35
N ALA A 84 24.47 27.88 -20.03
CA ALA A 84 24.29 26.72 -19.16
C ALA A 84 22.87 26.12 -19.22
N SER A 85 21.85 26.97 -19.39
CA SER A 85 20.46 26.54 -19.60
C SER A 85 20.30 25.78 -20.93
N SER A 86 20.74 26.38 -22.04
CA SER A 86 20.66 25.75 -23.37
C SER A 86 21.47 24.44 -23.48
N SER A 87 22.58 24.34 -22.75
CA SER A 87 23.41 23.12 -22.68
C SER A 87 22.74 22.00 -21.87
N SER A 88 22.06 22.34 -20.77
CA SER A 88 21.22 21.40 -20.01
C SER A 88 20.03 20.90 -20.85
N ILE A 89 19.38 21.80 -21.59
CA ILE A 89 18.28 21.48 -22.52
C ILE A 89 18.76 20.54 -23.64
N LEU A 90 19.86 20.88 -24.31
CA LEU A 90 20.44 20.06 -25.39
C LEU A 90 20.86 18.67 -24.89
N SER A 91 21.57 18.60 -23.76
CA SER A 91 22.01 17.31 -23.21
C SER A 91 20.84 16.44 -22.74
N GLY A 92 19.79 17.02 -22.16
CA GLY A 92 18.54 16.33 -21.85
C GLY A 92 17.85 15.76 -23.10
N LEU A 93 17.69 16.57 -24.15
CA LEU A 93 17.11 16.13 -25.43
C LEU A 93 17.90 14.97 -26.05
N LEU A 94 19.23 15.08 -26.14
CA LEU A 94 20.10 14.04 -26.70
C LEU A 94 20.07 12.74 -25.87
N ALA A 95 20.13 12.84 -24.54
CA ALA A 95 19.99 11.69 -23.65
C ALA A 95 18.62 11.01 -23.80
N GLY A 96 17.55 11.79 -23.92
CA GLY A 96 16.20 11.28 -24.17
C GLY A 96 16.09 10.54 -25.50
N VAL A 97 16.63 11.09 -26.59
CA VAL A 97 16.68 10.41 -27.89
C VAL A 97 17.41 9.07 -27.78
N GLN A 98 18.60 9.03 -27.15
CA GLN A 98 19.36 7.80 -26.94
C GLN A 98 18.59 6.75 -26.12
N ASN A 99 17.93 7.17 -25.04
CA ASN A 99 17.12 6.28 -24.19
C ASN A 99 15.91 5.71 -24.96
N HIS A 100 15.30 6.49 -25.85
CA HIS A 100 14.19 6.04 -26.70
C HIS A 100 14.63 5.09 -27.82
N LEU A 101 15.76 5.36 -28.49
CA LEU A 101 16.34 4.47 -29.50
C LEU A 101 16.72 3.11 -28.92
N SER A 102 17.08 3.07 -27.63
CA SER A 102 17.42 1.86 -26.87
C SER A 102 16.19 1.07 -26.41
N SER A 103 14.96 1.55 -26.65
CA SER A 103 13.72 0.88 -26.25
C SER A 103 13.41 -0.34 -27.14
N PRO A 104 12.90 -1.46 -26.59
CA PRO A 104 12.45 -2.59 -27.40
C PRO A 104 11.17 -2.32 -28.22
N SER A 105 10.40 -1.27 -27.92
CA SER A 105 9.19 -0.91 -28.67
C SER A 105 9.53 -0.09 -29.92
N ILE A 106 9.10 -0.59 -31.09
CA ILE A 106 9.26 0.12 -32.38
C ILE A 106 8.60 1.50 -32.36
N ASN A 107 7.44 1.66 -31.72
CA ASN A 107 6.73 2.94 -31.61
C ASN A 107 7.54 3.97 -30.81
N ARG A 108 8.14 3.53 -29.69
CA ARG A 108 8.96 4.39 -28.82
C ARG A 108 10.26 4.80 -29.50
N ARG A 109 10.86 3.91 -30.29
CA ARG A 109 11.99 4.24 -31.18
C ARG A 109 11.60 5.24 -32.25
N LYS A 110 10.50 5.05 -33.00
CA LYS A 110 10.01 5.98 -34.02
C LYS A 110 9.73 7.39 -33.45
N LEU A 111 9.12 7.49 -32.28
CA LEU A 111 8.92 8.78 -31.58
C LEU A 111 10.26 9.43 -31.17
N GLY A 112 11.22 8.63 -30.69
CA GLY A 112 12.58 9.10 -30.40
C GLY A 112 13.34 9.59 -31.64
N MET A 113 13.21 8.88 -32.76
CA MET A 113 13.77 9.26 -34.07
C MET A 113 13.19 10.58 -34.56
N GLU A 114 11.86 10.74 -34.53
CA GLU A 114 11.17 11.96 -34.99
C GLU A 114 11.52 13.19 -34.10
N ILE A 115 11.60 13.01 -32.78
CA ILE A 115 12.08 14.07 -31.88
C ILE A 115 13.56 14.40 -32.16
N GLY A 116 14.41 13.39 -32.38
CA GLY A 116 15.80 13.60 -32.78
C GLY A 116 15.95 14.33 -34.13
N ARG A 117 15.07 14.04 -35.09
CA ARG A 117 14.99 14.71 -36.39
C ARG A 117 14.62 16.19 -36.20
N VAL A 118 13.57 16.50 -35.44
CA VAL A 118 13.17 17.89 -35.13
C VAL A 118 14.29 18.65 -34.41
N VAL A 119 14.93 18.04 -33.40
CA VAL A 119 16.06 18.66 -32.68
C VAL A 119 17.25 18.91 -33.62
N SER A 120 17.56 18.00 -34.55
CA SER A 120 18.63 18.20 -35.53
C SER A 120 18.37 19.39 -36.46
N VAL A 121 17.13 19.57 -36.93
CA VAL A 121 16.71 20.71 -37.76
C VAL A 121 16.84 22.04 -37.00
N LEU A 122 16.59 22.06 -35.70
CA LEU A 122 16.76 23.26 -34.85
C LEU A 122 18.25 23.62 -34.62
N ILE A 123 19.14 22.62 -34.63
CA ILE A 123 20.59 22.80 -34.44
C ILE A 123 21.26 23.19 -35.76
N ASP A 124 21.10 22.41 -36.83
CA ASP A 124 21.60 22.72 -38.17
C ASP A 124 20.56 22.38 -39.26
N PRO A 125 19.79 23.38 -39.73
CA PRO A 125 18.84 23.20 -40.83
C PRO A 125 19.44 22.69 -42.15
N ASN A 126 20.76 22.79 -42.34
CA ASN A 126 21.43 22.39 -43.57
C ASN A 126 21.85 20.91 -43.58
N ASN A 127 21.94 20.28 -42.41
CA ASN A 127 22.37 18.89 -42.24
C ASN A 127 21.53 18.18 -41.16
N PRO A 128 20.21 18.02 -41.39
CA PRO A 128 19.33 17.32 -40.45
C PRO A 128 19.65 15.82 -40.40
N LEU A 129 19.37 15.21 -39.25
CA LEU A 129 19.58 13.80 -38.98
C LEU A 129 18.49 12.97 -39.67
N ASP A 130 18.86 12.28 -40.75
CA ASP A 130 18.05 11.25 -41.38
C ASP A 130 18.31 9.88 -40.72
N TRP A 131 17.24 9.11 -40.52
CA TRP A 131 17.27 7.76 -39.94
C TRP A 131 17.11 6.66 -41.01
N GLY A 132 16.81 7.02 -42.26
CA GLY A 132 16.72 6.06 -43.38
C GLY A 132 15.50 5.12 -43.33
N GLU A 133 14.50 5.40 -42.49
CA GLU A 133 13.24 4.63 -42.53
C GLU A 133 12.41 5.01 -43.76
N GLU A 134 12.44 4.16 -44.78
CA GLU A 134 11.52 4.25 -45.93
C GLU A 134 10.06 4.22 -45.42
N ASN A 135 9.27 5.19 -45.87
CA ASN A 135 7.88 5.33 -45.46
C ASN A 135 7.02 4.43 -46.36
N GLU A 136 6.75 3.19 -45.90
CA GLU A 136 5.50 2.53 -46.27
C GLU A 136 4.34 3.47 -45.85
N GLU A 137 3.34 3.62 -46.73
CA GLU A 137 2.26 4.63 -46.65
C GLU A 137 2.69 6.11 -46.81
N LYS A 138 3.29 6.44 -47.97
CA LYS A 138 3.14 7.78 -48.59
C LYS A 138 2.52 7.69 -49.99
N GLU A 139 1.19 7.74 -50.07
CA GLU A 139 0.52 8.14 -51.31
C GLU A 139 0.77 9.63 -51.59
N SER A 140 1.79 9.95 -52.40
CA SER A 140 1.58 10.60 -53.70
C SER A 140 2.88 11.14 -54.34
N ILE A 141 3.10 10.72 -55.59
CA ILE A 141 3.81 11.45 -56.66
C ILE A 141 5.33 11.65 -56.50
N GLU A 142 6.04 10.76 -57.19
CA GLU A 142 7.45 10.81 -57.64
C GLU A 142 7.82 12.09 -58.46
N PRO A 143 9.13 12.46 -58.67
CA PRO A 143 10.16 11.53 -59.15
C PRO A 143 11.64 11.65 -58.68
N LYS A 144 12.32 10.50 -58.88
CA LYS A 144 13.77 10.20 -58.94
C LYS A 144 14.51 11.06 -60.01
N PRO A 145 15.88 11.22 -60.03
CA PRO A 145 16.85 10.11 -59.85
C PRO A 145 18.26 10.33 -59.21
N THR A 146 18.71 9.23 -58.59
CA THR A 146 20.03 8.53 -58.59
C THR A 146 21.16 8.94 -59.57
N PRO A 147 22.41 8.41 -59.44
CA PRO A 147 23.17 7.87 -58.27
C PRO A 147 24.70 8.22 -58.25
N LYS A 148 25.45 7.74 -57.24
CA LYS A 148 26.85 7.17 -57.25
C LYS A 148 27.58 7.41 -55.91
N ALA A 149 28.60 6.64 -55.47
CA ALA A 149 29.00 5.24 -55.70
C ALA A 149 30.17 4.87 -54.76
N GLU A 150 30.21 3.60 -54.28
CA GLU A 150 31.39 2.83 -53.81
C GLU A 150 32.21 3.44 -52.61
N GLU A 151 33.05 2.71 -51.83
CA GLU A 151 33.74 1.41 -51.99
C GLU A 151 33.66 0.51 -50.72
N ILE A 152 34.09 -0.76 -50.84
CA ILE A 152 34.32 -1.71 -49.72
C ILE A 152 35.63 -2.49 -49.98
N PRO A 153 36.60 -2.50 -49.04
CA PRO A 153 37.14 -3.76 -48.46
C PRO A 153 37.21 -3.69 -46.90
N GLN A 154 36.97 -4.75 -46.10
CA GLN A 154 37.71 -6.03 -45.92
C GLN A 154 39.16 -5.87 -45.38
N GLU A 155 39.67 -6.62 -44.38
CA GLU A 155 39.11 -7.69 -43.50
C GLU A 155 39.14 -7.24 -41.99
N THR A 156 39.83 -7.78 -40.96
CA THR A 156 40.73 -8.96 -40.78
C THR A 156 40.54 -9.66 -39.42
N HIS A 157 40.44 -10.99 -39.39
CA HIS A 157 40.28 -11.83 -38.18
C HIS A 157 41.44 -11.77 -37.14
N LYS A 158 41.12 -12.08 -35.86
CA LYS A 158 41.90 -13.06 -35.04
C LYS A 158 41.15 -13.61 -33.80
N VAL A 159 41.40 -14.88 -33.51
CA VAL A 159 40.85 -15.70 -32.40
C VAL A 159 42.01 -16.58 -31.84
N VAL A 160 41.71 -17.61 -31.04
CA VAL A 160 42.56 -18.77 -30.66
C VAL A 160 43.59 -18.52 -29.48
N PRO A 161 44.19 -19.54 -28.78
CA PRO A 161 43.62 -19.95 -27.47
C PRO A 161 44.59 -20.41 -26.32
N LYS A 162 44.00 -20.80 -25.17
CA LYS A 162 44.33 -21.94 -24.24
C LYS A 162 45.79 -22.25 -23.79
N LYS A 163 45.98 -22.44 -22.46
CA LYS A 163 46.67 -23.55 -21.71
C LYS A 163 47.15 -23.08 -20.30
N LYS A 164 47.52 -23.91 -19.29
CA LYS A 164 47.07 -25.22 -18.72
C LYS A 164 48.05 -25.66 -17.58
N ALA A 165 47.61 -25.83 -16.33
CA ALA A 165 48.21 -26.67 -15.25
C ALA A 165 47.25 -26.68 -14.03
N LYS A 166 46.83 -27.81 -13.40
CA LYS A 166 47.52 -28.88 -12.64
C LYS A 166 48.16 -28.41 -11.32
N LYS A 167 48.03 -29.13 -10.18
CA LYS A 167 47.08 -30.17 -9.70
C LYS A 167 47.37 -30.44 -8.21
N LYS A 168 46.37 -30.78 -7.37
CA LYS A 168 46.51 -31.73 -6.23
C LYS A 168 45.14 -32.14 -5.72
N GLU A 169 45.01 -33.40 -5.29
CA GLU A 169 43.82 -33.98 -4.64
C GLU A 169 44.16 -34.37 -3.20
N VAL A 170 43.12 -34.38 -2.35
CA VAL A 170 43.06 -35.10 -1.07
C VAL A 170 41.78 -35.96 -1.12
N LYS A 171 41.77 -37.12 -0.48
CA LYS A 171 40.75 -38.16 -0.66
C LYS A 171 39.56 -38.03 0.29
N GLU A 172 38.49 -38.74 -0.05
CA GLU A 172 37.40 -39.10 0.85
C GLU A 172 37.87 -40.02 2.01
N ASP A 173 37.16 -39.94 3.14
CA ASP A 173 37.07 -41.00 4.16
C ASP A 173 35.63 -41.53 4.19
N ASP A 174 35.48 -42.83 4.39
CA ASP A 174 34.24 -43.61 4.22
C ASP A 174 33.91 -44.33 5.55
N PRO A 175 32.72 -44.16 6.15
CA PRO A 175 32.49 -44.51 7.56
C PRO A 175 32.31 -46.01 7.86
N ASP A 176 32.20 -46.89 6.86
CA ASP A 176 31.92 -48.32 7.06
C ASP A 176 33.19 -49.18 7.25
N GLN A 177 33.82 -49.12 8.44
CA GLN A 177 34.85 -50.10 8.85
C GLN A 177 34.29 -51.15 9.82
N LEU A 178 34.02 -52.34 9.27
CA LEU A 178 33.71 -53.56 10.01
C LEU A 178 34.87 -54.00 10.93
N TYR A 179 34.65 -53.92 12.25
CA TYR A 179 35.52 -54.57 13.23
C TYR A 179 35.31 -56.09 13.22
N SER A 180 36.21 -56.82 12.56
CA SER A 180 36.31 -58.28 12.71
C SER A 180 36.96 -58.62 14.05
N MET A 181 36.15 -58.98 15.04
CA MET A 181 36.67 -59.50 16.31
C MET A 181 37.25 -60.90 16.12
N ASN A 182 38.55 -61.08 16.39
CA ASN A 182 39.06 -62.39 16.74
C ASN A 182 38.63 -62.69 18.17
N VAL A 183 37.81 -63.71 18.37
CA VAL A 183 37.62 -64.37 19.66
C VAL A 183 38.18 -65.78 19.51
N GLU A 184 39.16 -66.11 20.35
CA GLU A 184 39.76 -67.44 20.39
C GLU A 184 38.86 -68.36 21.23
N ASN A 185 38.67 -69.61 20.79
CA ASN A 185 37.88 -70.58 21.53
C ASN A 185 38.74 -71.18 22.66
N GLU A 186 38.31 -71.02 23.91
CA GLU A 186 38.64 -71.96 24.99
C GLU A 186 37.34 -72.45 25.61
N ASP A 187 37.18 -73.77 25.70
CA ASP A 187 36.02 -74.43 26.30
C ASP A 187 36.18 -74.51 27.83
N ASP A 188 35.15 -74.16 28.59
CA ASP A 188 34.94 -74.74 29.94
C ASP A 188 33.45 -74.82 30.27
N GLU A 189 33.05 -75.79 31.10
CA GLU A 189 31.66 -76.25 31.18
C GLU A 189 30.86 -75.78 32.42
N SER A 190 29.54 -75.69 32.21
CA SER A 190 28.48 -75.86 33.23
C SER A 190 28.42 -74.87 34.41
N SER A 191 27.48 -73.92 34.33
CA SER A 191 26.53 -73.69 35.43
C SER A 191 25.18 -73.17 34.93
N GLU A 192 24.10 -73.63 35.56
CA GLU A 192 22.74 -73.15 35.28
C GLU A 192 22.56 -71.74 35.85
N SER A 193 22.04 -70.81 35.04
CA SER A 193 21.57 -69.49 35.47
C SER A 193 20.32 -69.13 34.69
N GLU A 194 19.40 -68.41 35.32
CA GLU A 194 18.03 -68.25 34.85
C GLU A 194 17.95 -67.41 33.55
N SER A 195 17.09 -67.82 32.62
CA SER A 195 16.97 -67.23 31.30
C SER A 195 16.15 -65.93 31.31
N ASP A 196 16.71 -64.88 31.92
CA ASP A 196 16.25 -63.50 31.66
C ASP A 196 16.55 -63.15 30.20
N GLU A 197 15.54 -63.35 29.35
CA GLU A 197 15.54 -62.94 27.95
C GLU A 197 15.68 -61.41 27.89
N LEU A 198 16.91 -60.94 27.68
CA LEU A 198 17.28 -59.53 27.58
C LEU A 198 16.59 -58.89 26.38
N LYS A 199 15.37 -58.42 26.60
CA LYS A 199 14.62 -57.58 25.66
C LYS A 199 15.47 -56.35 25.36
N PRO A 200 15.64 -55.97 24.08
CA PRO A 200 16.31 -54.74 23.73
C PRO A 200 15.71 -53.56 24.50
N TYR A 201 16.58 -52.72 25.09
CA TYR A 201 16.14 -51.49 25.74
C TYR A 201 15.34 -50.64 24.74
N ASN A 202 14.17 -50.17 25.16
CA ASN A 202 13.26 -49.47 24.25
C ASN A 202 13.69 -48.02 24.03
N LEU A 203 14.64 -47.80 23.12
CA LEU A 203 15.18 -46.48 22.76
C LEU A 203 14.13 -45.50 22.17
N GLU A 204 12.88 -45.94 21.98
CA GLU A 204 11.76 -45.05 21.67
C GLU A 204 11.33 -44.20 22.88
N ASP A 205 11.59 -44.65 24.12
CA ASP A 205 11.21 -43.97 25.38
C ASP A 205 12.12 -42.75 25.66
N ASP A 206 13.41 -42.86 25.31
CA ASP A 206 14.42 -41.79 25.45
C ASP A 206 14.07 -40.49 24.67
N MET A 207 13.10 -40.55 23.75
CA MET A 207 12.64 -39.44 22.93
C MET A 207 11.50 -38.62 23.55
N GLU A 208 10.87 -39.09 24.65
CA GLU A 208 9.86 -38.31 25.38
C GLU A 208 10.53 -37.24 26.26
N ASP A 209 11.58 -37.60 27.00
CA ASP A 209 12.37 -36.71 27.87
C ASP A 209 13.22 -35.68 27.10
N LEU A 210 13.51 -35.95 25.81
CA LEU A 210 14.20 -35.01 24.92
C LEU A 210 13.33 -33.84 24.44
N LYS A 211 12.02 -33.86 24.68
CA LYS A 211 11.15 -32.71 24.38
C LYS A 211 11.49 -31.58 25.37
N PRO A 212 12.02 -30.43 24.91
CA PRO A 212 12.36 -29.35 25.83
C PRO A 212 11.10 -28.93 26.59
N VAL A 213 11.20 -28.83 27.92
CA VAL A 213 10.11 -28.32 28.75
C VAL A 213 9.91 -26.84 28.44
N GLN A 214 9.13 -26.55 27.40
CA GLN A 214 8.91 -25.20 26.87
C GLN A 214 8.41 -24.30 28.01
N ALA A 215 9.30 -23.41 28.46
CA ALA A 215 9.12 -22.69 29.70
C ALA A 215 7.92 -21.73 29.59
N GLN A 216 6.80 -22.11 30.20
CA GLN A 216 5.50 -21.43 30.04
C GLN A 216 5.63 -19.91 30.22
N ILE A 217 5.51 -19.19 29.10
CA ILE A 217 5.68 -17.73 29.01
C ILE A 217 4.56 -17.07 29.82
N LYS A 218 4.93 -16.30 30.85
CA LYS A 218 3.99 -15.73 31.84
C LYS A 218 4.02 -14.20 31.91
N TYR A 219 5.00 -13.57 31.29
CA TYR A 219 5.21 -12.12 31.36
C TYR A 219 5.46 -11.56 29.96
N LEU A 220 4.95 -10.35 29.68
CA LEU A 220 5.14 -9.70 28.37
C LEU A 220 6.62 -9.53 28.01
N ARG A 221 7.48 -9.28 29.00
CA ARG A 221 8.94 -9.18 28.78
C ARG A 221 9.59 -10.52 28.37
N GLN A 222 9.08 -11.65 28.86
CA GLN A 222 9.51 -12.97 28.36
C GLN A 222 9.01 -13.19 26.93
N CYS A 223 7.75 -12.84 26.66
CA CYS A 223 7.14 -12.97 25.35
C CYS A 223 7.85 -12.11 24.28
N LEU A 224 8.27 -10.89 24.62
CA LEU A 224 9.01 -9.99 23.74
C LEU A 224 10.39 -10.59 23.38
N ASN A 225 11.11 -11.12 24.37
CA ASN A 225 12.37 -11.80 24.14
C ASN A 225 12.19 -13.06 23.26
N ALA A 226 11.14 -13.84 23.52
CA ALA A 226 10.83 -15.07 22.78
C ALA A 226 10.46 -14.80 21.31
N LEU A 227 9.67 -13.76 21.04
CA LEU A 227 9.39 -13.27 19.67
C LEU A 227 10.60 -12.62 18.97
N SER A 228 11.73 -12.48 19.68
CA SER A 228 13.02 -12.01 19.17
C SER A 228 14.08 -13.11 19.16
N SER A 229 13.70 -14.37 19.39
CA SER A 229 14.58 -15.54 19.28
C SER A 229 14.66 -16.02 17.83
N ASP A 230 15.78 -16.64 17.45
CA ASP A 230 15.91 -17.33 16.17
C ASP A 230 15.24 -18.72 16.18
N GLU A 231 14.91 -19.26 17.36
CA GLU A 231 14.39 -20.63 17.54
C GLU A 231 12.87 -20.73 17.23
N PRO A 232 12.44 -21.56 16.25
CA PRO A 232 11.03 -21.62 15.80
C PRO A 232 10.03 -22.02 16.89
N GLU A 233 10.40 -22.96 17.76
CA GLU A 233 9.55 -23.41 18.88
C GLU A 233 9.29 -22.30 19.91
N ILE A 234 10.30 -21.45 20.14
CA ILE A 234 10.19 -20.30 21.04
C ILE A 234 9.30 -19.22 20.43
N ILE A 235 9.38 -19.00 19.11
CA ILE A 235 8.48 -18.08 18.38
C ILE A 235 7.04 -18.62 18.39
N GLU A 236 6.81 -19.90 18.08
CA GLU A 236 5.45 -20.49 18.03
C GLU A 236 4.80 -20.50 19.41
N SER A 237 5.51 -20.92 20.46
CA SER A 237 5.01 -20.89 21.84
C SER A 237 4.72 -19.47 22.33
N ALA A 238 5.47 -18.46 21.89
CA ALA A 238 5.16 -17.05 22.17
C ALA A 238 3.92 -16.56 21.41
N LEU A 239 3.80 -16.85 20.10
CA LEU A 239 2.64 -16.46 19.29
C LEU A 239 1.33 -17.08 19.79
N ASN A 240 1.37 -18.32 20.31
CA ASN A 240 0.20 -18.99 20.87
C ASN A 240 -0.29 -18.36 22.20
N VAL A 241 0.54 -17.56 22.89
CA VAL A 241 0.25 -17.05 24.26
C VAL A 241 0.18 -15.52 24.32
N VAL A 242 0.84 -14.82 23.38
CA VAL A 242 0.96 -13.34 23.38
C VAL A 242 -0.38 -12.62 23.44
N THR A 243 -1.36 -13.05 22.64
CA THR A 243 -2.69 -12.41 22.56
C THR A 243 -3.39 -12.41 23.91
N ASP A 244 -3.32 -13.52 24.65
CA ASP A 244 -3.98 -13.65 25.95
C ASP A 244 -3.23 -12.90 27.06
N LEU A 245 -1.89 -12.84 27.01
CA LEU A 245 -1.12 -11.96 27.91
C LEU A 245 -1.46 -10.47 27.72
N ILE A 246 -1.83 -10.05 26.51
CA ILE A 246 -2.34 -8.69 26.24
C ILE A 246 -3.84 -8.57 26.64
N LYS A 247 -4.64 -9.65 26.57
CA LYS A 247 -6.01 -9.66 27.11
C LYS A 247 -6.02 -9.45 28.63
N GLU A 248 -5.05 -9.96 29.39
CA GLU A 248 -4.98 -9.81 30.85
C GLU A 248 -4.62 -8.39 31.36
N ASP A 249 -4.21 -7.46 30.49
CA ASP A 249 -3.94 -6.05 30.81
C ASP A 249 -2.90 -5.83 31.95
N PRO A 250 -1.70 -6.45 31.88
CA PRO A 250 -0.70 -6.35 32.94
C PRO A 250 -0.06 -4.96 33.02
N GLY A 251 0.40 -4.57 34.21
CA GLY A 251 0.86 -3.20 34.49
C GLY A 251 2.07 -2.71 33.69
N ASP A 252 2.85 -3.60 33.08
CA ASP A 252 4.00 -3.28 32.20
C ASP A 252 3.62 -3.17 30.72
N LEU A 253 2.36 -3.42 30.34
CA LEU A 253 1.87 -3.36 28.96
C LEU A 253 2.06 -1.97 28.31
N MET A 254 1.91 -0.90 29.09
CA MET A 254 2.10 0.48 28.61
C MET A 254 3.57 0.87 28.42
N ASP A 255 4.53 0.11 28.97
CA ASP A 255 5.97 0.33 28.74
C ASP A 255 6.49 -0.58 27.62
N ILE A 256 5.93 -1.79 27.50
CA ILE A 256 6.39 -2.84 26.57
C ILE A 256 5.64 -2.83 25.24
N GLY A 257 4.39 -2.35 25.20
CA GLY A 257 3.46 -2.54 24.09
C GLY A 257 3.94 -2.01 22.74
N VAL A 258 4.63 -0.86 22.71
CA VAL A 258 5.22 -0.32 21.47
C VAL A 258 6.34 -1.21 20.95
N GLY A 259 7.21 -1.72 21.83
CA GLY A 259 8.27 -2.66 21.46
C GLY A 259 7.70 -3.98 20.92
N LEU A 260 6.68 -4.51 21.58
CA LEU A 260 5.98 -5.73 21.18
C LEU A 260 5.29 -5.57 19.81
N ALA A 261 4.61 -4.44 19.57
CA ALA A 261 4.03 -4.11 18.27
C ALA A 261 5.11 -3.96 17.17
N SER A 262 6.25 -3.35 17.51
CA SER A 262 7.37 -3.15 16.58
C SER A 262 8.00 -4.48 16.12
N ILE A 263 8.11 -5.46 17.02
CA ILE A 263 8.56 -6.82 16.68
C ILE A 263 7.50 -7.55 15.86
N LEU A 264 6.26 -7.63 16.34
CA LEU A 264 5.17 -8.35 15.67
C LEU A 264 4.90 -7.84 14.24
N LEU A 265 5.01 -6.53 13.98
CA LEU A 265 4.83 -5.94 12.65
C LEU A 265 5.95 -6.28 11.64
N ARG A 266 7.15 -6.61 12.14
CA ARG A 266 8.31 -7.01 11.32
C ARG A 266 8.50 -8.52 11.23
N LEU A 267 7.81 -9.31 12.06
CA LEU A 267 7.99 -10.75 12.13
C LEU A 267 7.53 -11.45 10.83
N SER A 268 8.47 -12.15 10.21
CA SER A 268 8.35 -12.99 9.01
C SER A 268 8.06 -14.45 9.37
N ASN A 269 7.31 -15.18 8.52
CA ASN A 269 7.00 -16.60 8.75
C ASN A 269 8.02 -17.53 8.07
N GLU A 270 9.29 -17.40 8.41
CA GLU A 270 10.40 -18.07 7.70
C GLU A 270 10.38 -19.59 7.90
N TYR A 271 9.87 -20.04 9.05
CA TYR A 271 9.72 -21.46 9.41
C TYR A 271 8.36 -22.07 9.02
N ASN A 272 7.49 -21.33 8.32
CA ASN A 272 6.14 -21.77 7.93
C ASN A 272 5.29 -22.30 9.11
N LEU A 273 5.35 -21.59 10.23
CA LEU A 273 4.61 -21.89 11.47
C LEU A 273 3.09 -21.83 11.25
N LYS A 274 2.35 -22.71 11.94
CA LYS A 274 0.89 -22.84 11.80
C LYS A 274 0.19 -21.64 12.41
N ASN A 275 -0.86 -21.16 11.75
CA ASN A 275 -1.67 -20.01 12.18
C ASN A 275 -0.89 -18.70 12.46
N PHE A 276 0.38 -18.61 12.06
CA PHE A 276 1.30 -17.49 12.34
C PHE A 276 0.66 -16.13 12.11
N SER A 277 0.13 -15.90 10.89
CA SER A 277 -0.47 -14.62 10.51
C SER A 277 -1.71 -14.30 11.34
N THR A 278 -2.48 -15.31 11.73
CA THR A 278 -3.68 -15.18 12.56
C THR A 278 -3.32 -14.75 13.98
N HIS A 279 -2.38 -15.45 14.63
CA HIS A 279 -1.93 -15.09 15.98
C HIS A 279 -1.25 -13.72 16.01
N ARG A 280 -0.39 -13.43 15.02
CA ARG A 280 0.29 -12.13 14.88
C ARG A 280 -0.70 -10.97 14.67
N HIS A 281 -1.71 -11.14 13.82
CA HIS A 281 -2.78 -10.14 13.61
C HIS A 281 -3.61 -9.94 14.87
N GLN A 282 -4.06 -11.03 15.50
CA GLN A 282 -4.82 -10.96 16.76
C GLN A 282 -4.05 -10.25 17.87
N ALA A 283 -2.75 -10.49 18.01
CA ALA A 283 -1.90 -9.82 18.99
C ALA A 283 -1.78 -8.31 18.72
N LEU A 284 -1.57 -7.91 17.46
CA LEU A 284 -1.49 -6.50 17.06
C LEU A 284 -2.84 -5.77 17.22
N VAL A 285 -3.95 -6.41 16.87
CA VAL A 285 -5.32 -5.90 17.11
C VAL A 285 -5.59 -5.76 18.61
N GLN A 286 -5.22 -6.76 19.42
CA GLN A 286 -5.41 -6.73 20.87
C GLN A 286 -4.54 -5.65 21.55
N LEU A 287 -3.34 -5.37 21.04
CA LEU A 287 -2.50 -4.23 21.45
C LEU A 287 -3.17 -2.88 21.17
N VAL A 288 -3.74 -2.70 19.97
CA VAL A 288 -4.47 -1.46 19.63
C VAL A 288 -5.75 -1.32 20.47
N ILE A 289 -6.44 -2.41 20.81
CA ILE A 289 -7.64 -2.40 21.65
C ILE A 289 -7.34 -1.98 23.10
N ARG A 290 -6.18 -2.38 23.65
CA ARG A 290 -5.75 -2.04 25.01
C ARG A 290 -5.08 -0.66 25.09
N CYS A 291 -4.17 -0.35 24.17
CA CYS A 291 -3.25 0.78 24.25
C CYS A 291 -3.35 1.73 23.03
N PRO A 292 -4.55 2.14 22.56
CA PRO A 292 -4.71 2.84 21.28
C PRO A 292 -3.91 4.14 21.20
N ASN A 293 -3.79 4.85 22.33
CA ASN A 293 -3.07 6.12 22.46
C ASN A 293 -1.55 6.02 22.24
N GLN A 294 -0.97 4.82 22.32
CA GLN A 294 0.44 4.56 22.02
C GLN A 294 0.60 3.83 20.68
N ILE A 295 -0.20 2.78 20.45
CA ILE A 295 0.01 1.86 19.33
C ILE A 295 -0.47 2.48 18.02
N VAL A 296 -1.59 3.21 17.98
CA VAL A 296 -2.05 3.84 16.72
C VAL A 296 -1.09 4.94 16.23
N PRO A 297 -0.53 5.83 17.07
CA PRO A 297 0.52 6.75 16.65
C PRO A 297 1.81 6.06 16.19
N PHE A 298 2.21 4.95 16.82
CA PHE A 298 3.32 4.12 16.35
C PHE A 298 3.04 3.56 14.94
N LEU A 299 1.92 2.87 14.75
CA LEU A 299 1.50 2.33 13.45
C LEU A 299 1.35 3.44 12.39
N ALA A 300 0.94 4.66 12.78
CA ALA A 300 0.92 5.82 11.89
C ALA A 300 2.33 6.22 11.43
N SER A 301 3.31 6.29 12.35
CA SER A 301 4.70 6.63 12.00
C SER A 301 5.35 5.59 11.08
N GLU A 302 5.06 4.30 11.29
CA GLU A 302 5.49 3.22 10.40
C GLU A 302 4.79 3.33 9.02
N PHE A 303 3.46 3.47 8.98
CA PHE A 303 2.69 3.58 7.73
C PHE A 303 3.10 4.77 6.84
N PHE A 304 3.40 5.93 7.43
CA PHE A 304 3.92 7.10 6.70
C PHE A 304 5.46 7.10 6.54
N GLY A 305 6.14 6.07 7.06
CA GLY A 305 7.58 5.88 6.90
C GLY A 305 8.00 5.56 5.46
N GLN A 306 9.29 5.79 5.20
CA GLN A 306 9.94 5.50 3.91
C GLN A 306 10.46 4.04 3.80
N SER A 307 10.60 3.35 4.93
CA SER A 307 11.31 2.07 5.06
C SER A 307 10.41 0.82 5.10
N ILE A 308 9.10 0.98 4.87
CA ILE A 308 8.09 -0.07 5.06
C ILE A 308 7.53 -0.57 3.71
N PHE A 309 7.33 -1.87 3.58
CA PHE A 309 6.79 -2.46 2.35
C PHE A 309 5.28 -2.23 2.21
N VAL A 310 4.77 -2.20 0.97
CA VAL A 310 3.33 -2.06 0.68
C VAL A 310 2.50 -3.11 1.42
N VAL A 311 2.98 -4.36 1.49
CA VAL A 311 2.31 -5.46 2.21
C VAL A 311 2.11 -5.12 3.69
N GLN A 312 3.12 -4.54 4.36
CA GLN A 312 3.00 -4.09 5.75
C GLN A 312 2.11 -2.84 5.89
N LYS A 313 2.06 -1.95 4.88
CA LYS A 313 1.06 -0.85 4.86
C LYS A 313 -0.37 -1.38 4.78
N MET A 314 -0.62 -2.46 4.05
CA MET A 314 -1.92 -3.15 4.01
C MET A 314 -2.26 -3.80 5.36
N ASP A 315 -1.27 -4.45 5.98
CA ASP A 315 -1.35 -5.12 7.30
C ASP A 315 -1.76 -4.11 8.38
N ILE A 316 -1.09 -2.95 8.46
CA ILE A 316 -1.45 -1.84 9.37
C ILE A 316 -2.90 -1.39 9.17
N LEU A 317 -3.35 -1.24 7.92
CA LEU A 317 -4.72 -0.82 7.62
C LEU A 317 -5.75 -1.87 8.05
N GLU A 318 -5.43 -3.17 7.96
CA GLU A 318 -6.29 -4.26 8.42
C GLU A 318 -6.36 -4.34 9.95
N ILE A 319 -5.22 -4.24 10.63
CA ILE A 319 -5.11 -4.18 12.10
C ILE A 319 -5.96 -3.04 12.65
N LEU A 320 -5.84 -1.83 12.09
CA LEU A 320 -6.62 -0.67 12.53
C LEU A 320 -8.12 -0.83 12.23
N VAL A 321 -8.49 -1.44 11.08
CA VAL A 321 -9.88 -1.73 10.69
C VAL A 321 -10.55 -2.68 11.67
N ASP A 322 -9.94 -3.82 12.01
CA ASP A 322 -10.57 -4.78 12.91
C ASP A 322 -10.58 -4.27 14.35
N SER A 323 -9.52 -3.54 14.75
CA SER A 323 -9.49 -2.85 16.04
C SER A 323 -10.66 -1.89 16.19
N ILE A 324 -10.90 -0.96 15.26
CA ILE A 324 -11.96 0.04 15.43
C ILE A 324 -13.37 -0.59 15.39
N ARG A 325 -13.56 -1.70 14.65
CA ARG A 325 -14.81 -2.47 14.65
C ARG A 325 -15.07 -3.17 16.00
N ILE A 326 -14.04 -3.73 16.62
CA ILE A 326 -14.14 -4.36 17.96
C ILE A 326 -14.30 -3.28 19.05
N LEU A 327 -13.68 -2.11 18.89
CA LEU A 327 -13.86 -0.96 19.78
C LEU A 327 -15.29 -0.39 19.70
N ALA A 328 -15.89 -0.36 18.50
CA ALA A 328 -17.27 0.06 18.26
C ALA A 328 -18.34 -1.02 18.58
N GLY A 329 -17.93 -2.27 18.83
CA GLY A 329 -18.82 -3.40 19.08
C GLY A 329 -19.57 -3.92 17.85
N THR A 330 -19.16 -3.53 16.64
CA THR A 330 -19.77 -3.97 15.37
C THR A 330 -19.26 -5.34 14.92
N HIS A 331 -18.01 -5.68 15.26
CA HIS A 331 -17.45 -7.01 15.04
C HIS A 331 -17.56 -7.86 16.31
N LYS A 332 -18.25 -9.00 16.19
CA LYS A 332 -18.29 -10.03 17.24
C LYS A 332 -17.16 -11.03 16.97
N THR A 333 -16.09 -10.95 17.76
CA THR A 333 -15.20 -12.10 17.95
C THR A 333 -16.00 -13.24 18.58
N ASN A 334 -15.77 -14.49 18.17
CA ASN A 334 -16.49 -15.66 18.70
C ASN A 334 -16.05 -16.07 20.12
N GLU A 335 -15.33 -15.19 20.83
CA GLU A 335 -14.76 -15.42 22.15
C GLU A 335 -15.26 -14.35 23.15
N THR A 336 -16.06 -14.85 24.09
CA THR A 336 -16.19 -14.44 25.51
C THR A 336 -15.96 -12.97 25.87
N THR A 337 -17.05 -12.26 26.15
CA THR A 337 -17.04 -11.07 27.01
C THR A 337 -16.62 -11.44 28.44
N VAL A 338 -15.43 -11.02 28.88
CA VAL A 338 -15.01 -11.10 30.29
C VAL A 338 -15.41 -9.81 31.02
N GLU A 339 -16.12 -9.94 32.13
CA GLU A 339 -16.69 -8.82 32.90
C GLU A 339 -15.63 -8.18 33.82
N THR A 340 -15.10 -7.00 33.46
CA THR A 340 -14.19 -6.23 34.33
C THR A 340 -14.94 -5.40 35.36
N SER A 341 -15.66 -6.05 36.28
CA SER A 341 -16.41 -5.41 37.37
C SER A 341 -15.74 -5.60 38.74
N LYS A 342 -14.69 -4.82 39.02
CA LYS A 342 -14.09 -4.67 40.36
C LYS A 342 -14.49 -3.33 40.99
N ILE A 343 -15.69 -3.27 41.59
CA ILE A 343 -16.09 -2.16 42.45
C ILE A 343 -15.60 -2.45 43.88
N ILE A 344 -14.95 -1.47 44.50
CA ILE A 344 -14.41 -1.58 45.86
C ILE A 344 -15.54 -1.33 46.88
N GLU A 345 -15.89 -2.34 47.68
CA GLU A 345 -16.87 -2.19 48.76
C GLU A 345 -16.33 -1.32 49.91
N VAL A 346 -16.69 -0.04 49.92
CA VAL A 346 -16.49 0.83 51.08
C VAL A 346 -17.57 0.53 52.12
N LYS A 347 -17.25 -0.32 53.10
CA LYS A 347 -18.14 -0.64 54.22
C LYS A 347 -18.52 0.62 55.01
N LYS A 348 -19.81 0.97 55.04
CA LYS A 348 -20.43 1.78 56.09
C LYS A 348 -21.73 1.15 56.56
N SER A 349 -21.82 1.02 57.88
CA SER A 349 -22.89 0.43 58.68
C SER A 349 -24.32 0.87 58.33
N ASP A 350 -25.25 -0.09 58.32
CA ASP A 350 -26.68 0.14 58.50
C ASP A 350 -27.01 0.83 59.83
N ASP A 351 -28.08 1.64 59.85
CA ASP A 351 -29.08 1.56 60.93
C ASP A 351 -30.46 2.08 60.44
N ARG A 352 -31.54 1.53 61.01
CA ARG A 352 -32.96 1.99 60.99
C ARG A 352 -33.81 1.89 59.71
N LYS A 353 -34.52 0.75 59.63
CA LYS A 353 -36.00 0.60 59.59
C LYS A 353 -36.85 1.68 58.87
N GLU A 354 -37.71 1.27 57.93
CA GLU A 354 -39.14 0.97 58.23
C GLU A 354 -39.87 0.23 57.08
N ASN A 355 -41.16 -0.08 57.27
CA ASN A 355 -41.95 -1.03 56.44
C ASN A 355 -42.98 -0.34 55.52
N ASN A 356 -43.64 -1.13 54.66
CA ASN A 356 -44.72 -0.80 53.71
C ASN A 356 -44.29 -0.02 52.43
N THR A 357 -44.87 -0.24 51.23
CA THR A 357 -45.98 -1.14 50.84
C THR A 357 -45.89 -1.62 49.38
N ARG A 358 -46.48 -2.79 49.13
CA ARG A 358 -47.01 -3.32 47.85
C ARG A 358 -46.85 -2.45 46.57
N ARG A 359 -46.17 -3.01 45.55
CA ARG A 359 -46.83 -3.29 44.24
C ARG A 359 -46.10 -4.35 43.44
N TRP A 360 -46.80 -5.41 43.02
CA TRP A 360 -46.34 -6.26 41.91
C TRP A 360 -46.51 -5.46 40.61
N GLY A 361 -45.40 -5.05 40.00
CA GLY A 361 -45.34 -4.58 38.62
C GLY A 361 -44.40 -5.49 37.85
N LYS A 362 -44.78 -5.90 36.63
CA LYS A 362 -43.85 -6.53 35.70
C LYS A 362 -42.90 -5.43 35.18
N GLY A 363 -41.80 -5.20 35.89
CA GLY A 363 -40.71 -4.36 35.40
C GLY A 363 -40.16 -4.95 34.10
N ASN A 364 -39.89 -4.08 33.12
CA ASN A 364 -39.36 -4.50 31.83
C ASN A 364 -38.04 -5.27 32.01
N LYS A 365 -37.73 -6.17 31.09
CA LYS A 365 -36.34 -6.62 30.89
C LYS A 365 -35.52 -5.36 30.58
N LEU A 366 -34.69 -4.92 31.53
CA LEU A 366 -33.65 -3.94 31.24
C LEU A 366 -32.76 -4.58 30.19
N ILE A 367 -32.75 -3.99 29.00
CA ILE A 367 -31.82 -4.38 27.94
C ILE A 367 -30.44 -4.07 28.52
N GLN A 368 -29.60 -5.10 28.68
CA GLN A 368 -28.22 -4.93 29.08
C GLN A 368 -27.46 -4.25 27.93
N THR A 369 -27.50 -2.92 27.91
CA THR A 369 -26.64 -2.11 27.06
C THR A 369 -25.21 -2.37 27.49
N THR A 370 -24.42 -3.01 26.63
CA THR A 370 -22.98 -3.18 26.81
C THR A 370 -22.34 -1.83 27.15
N PRO A 371 -21.40 -1.77 28.11
CA PRO A 371 -20.79 -0.51 28.52
C PRO A 371 -20.11 0.16 27.32
N VAL A 372 -20.59 1.35 26.96
CA VAL A 372 -20.06 2.14 25.84
C VAL A 372 -18.65 2.59 26.21
N LYS A 373 -17.65 2.19 25.41
CA LYS A 373 -16.25 2.61 25.61
C LYS A 373 -16.14 4.15 25.49
N PRO A 374 -15.30 4.81 26.32
CA PRO A 374 -15.17 6.26 26.29
C PRO A 374 -14.62 6.74 24.94
N PHE A 375 -15.08 7.92 24.49
CA PHE A 375 -14.75 8.45 23.16
C PHE A 375 -13.24 8.62 22.91
N SER A 376 -12.45 8.85 23.96
CA SER A 376 -10.99 8.98 23.88
C SER A 376 -10.28 7.76 23.28
N VAL A 377 -10.90 6.58 23.32
CA VAL A 377 -10.42 5.36 22.65
C VAL A 377 -10.41 5.48 21.12
N PHE A 378 -11.21 6.40 20.55
CA PHE A 378 -11.30 6.66 19.11
C PHE A 378 -10.43 7.85 18.65
N GLU A 379 -9.97 8.71 19.55
CA GLU A 379 -9.13 9.89 19.23
C GLU A 379 -7.85 9.56 18.43
N PRO A 380 -7.13 8.44 18.67
CA PRO A 380 -5.96 8.08 17.87
C PRO A 380 -6.31 7.73 16.41
N PHE A 381 -7.50 7.19 16.15
CA PHE A 381 -7.99 6.94 14.79
C PHE A 381 -8.36 8.25 14.09
N LEU A 382 -8.92 9.23 14.82
CA LEU A 382 -9.12 10.60 14.31
C LEU A 382 -7.79 11.27 13.96
N SER A 383 -6.75 11.05 14.77
CA SER A 383 -5.38 11.52 14.50
C SER A 383 -4.82 10.90 13.22
N PHE A 384 -4.96 9.58 13.02
CA PHE A 384 -4.55 8.89 11.80
C PHE A 384 -5.28 9.42 10.56
N LEU A 385 -6.60 9.63 10.62
CA LEU A 385 -7.37 10.29 9.55
C LEU A 385 -6.84 11.71 9.26
N GLY A 386 -6.58 12.49 10.31
CA GLY A 386 -5.97 13.82 10.19
C GLY A 386 -4.61 13.80 9.50
N LEU A 387 -3.77 12.80 9.77
CA LEU A 387 -2.49 12.62 9.06
C LEU A 387 -2.70 12.30 7.57
N ILE A 388 -3.66 11.45 7.21
CA ILE A 388 -4.00 11.17 5.81
C ILE A 388 -4.40 12.46 5.08
N TYR A 389 -5.35 13.23 5.62
CA TYR A 389 -5.85 14.45 4.98
C TYR A 389 -4.74 15.51 4.81
N ASN A 390 -3.93 15.72 5.85
CA ASN A 390 -2.78 16.62 5.80
C ASN A 390 -1.77 16.23 4.70
N GLN A 391 -1.53 14.93 4.49
CA GLN A 391 -0.59 14.47 3.47
C GLN A 391 -1.19 14.58 2.05
N ILE A 392 -2.47 14.25 1.86
CA ILE A 392 -3.17 14.46 0.59
C ILE A 392 -3.13 15.96 0.21
N GLN A 393 -3.47 16.84 1.15
CA GLN A 393 -3.45 18.29 0.92
C GLN A 393 -2.06 18.81 0.54
N LYS A 394 -0.99 18.34 1.21
CA LYS A 394 0.40 18.69 0.84
C LYS A 394 0.74 18.30 -0.59
N ASN A 395 0.40 17.09 -1.02
CA ASN A 395 0.71 16.62 -2.37
C ASN A 395 -0.05 17.42 -3.45
N ILE A 396 -1.33 17.75 -3.19
CA ILE A 396 -2.14 18.61 -4.09
C ILE A 396 -1.48 19.99 -4.25
N HIS A 397 -1.00 20.60 -3.16
CA HIS A 397 -0.34 21.92 -3.22
C HIS A 397 1.05 21.90 -3.86
N LEU A 398 1.80 20.81 -3.74
CA LEU A 398 3.18 20.71 -4.23
C LEU A 398 3.31 20.30 -5.70
N GLN A 399 2.21 19.91 -6.36
CA GLN A 399 2.16 19.43 -7.75
C GLN A 399 3.08 18.23 -8.09
N HIS A 400 3.68 17.58 -7.09
CA HIS A 400 4.35 16.30 -7.30
C HIS A 400 3.32 15.21 -7.64
N GLU A 401 3.67 14.35 -8.59
CA GLU A 401 2.87 13.18 -8.94
C GLU A 401 2.51 12.37 -7.69
N TYR A 402 1.32 11.76 -7.66
CA TYR A 402 0.69 11.13 -6.50
C TYR A 402 1.56 10.06 -5.82
N THR A 403 2.49 10.47 -4.94
CA THR A 403 3.62 9.62 -4.50
C THR A 403 3.53 9.10 -3.07
N LEU A 404 2.58 9.57 -2.23
CA LEU A 404 2.45 9.07 -0.85
C LEU A 404 2.11 7.57 -0.76
N PHE A 405 1.40 7.06 -1.77
CA PHE A 405 0.96 5.67 -1.90
C PHE A 405 1.58 4.98 -3.13
N GLY A 406 2.47 5.68 -3.85
CA GLY A 406 2.86 5.33 -5.21
C GLY A 406 1.67 5.28 -6.18
N SER A 407 1.90 4.67 -7.35
CA SER A 407 0.85 4.37 -8.34
C SER A 407 0.03 3.12 -8.01
N ASP A 408 0.12 2.59 -6.78
CA ASP A 408 -0.55 1.35 -6.39
C ASP A 408 -2.02 1.58 -5.99
N GLY A 409 -2.90 1.38 -6.97
CA GLY A 409 -4.35 1.41 -6.78
C GLY A 409 -4.89 0.35 -5.80
N LEU A 410 -4.16 -0.74 -5.49
CA LEU A 410 -4.56 -1.67 -4.43
C LEU A 410 -4.42 -0.98 -3.06
N LEU A 411 -3.28 -0.34 -2.80
CA LEU A 411 -3.02 0.35 -1.53
C LEU A 411 -3.96 1.54 -1.35
N ILE A 412 -4.18 2.32 -2.43
CA ILE A 412 -5.17 3.42 -2.45
C ILE A 412 -6.57 2.87 -2.17
N GLY A 413 -6.97 1.76 -2.80
CA GLY A 413 -8.27 1.12 -2.58
C GLY A 413 -8.46 0.66 -1.13
N LYS A 414 -7.49 -0.07 -0.57
CA LYS A 414 -7.49 -0.52 0.83
C LYS A 414 -7.60 0.65 1.80
N LEU A 415 -6.83 1.71 1.58
CA LEU A 415 -6.83 2.91 2.41
C LEU A 415 -8.20 3.60 2.42
N ILE A 416 -8.76 3.86 1.25
CA ILE A 416 -10.04 4.58 1.13
C ILE A 416 -11.19 3.74 1.72
N HIS A 417 -11.17 2.42 1.53
CA HIS A 417 -12.11 1.51 2.19
C HIS A 417 -11.96 1.52 3.71
N SER A 418 -10.72 1.55 4.23
CA SER A 418 -10.45 1.66 5.68
C SER A 418 -10.95 2.98 6.26
N ILE A 419 -10.81 4.10 5.55
CA ILE A 419 -11.38 5.40 5.95
C ILE A 419 -12.90 5.32 6.08
N GLY A 420 -13.58 4.70 5.10
CA GLY A 420 -15.03 4.45 5.18
C GLY A 420 -15.42 3.63 6.40
N ILE A 421 -14.71 2.52 6.67
CA ILE A 421 -14.93 1.70 7.87
C ILE A 421 -14.73 2.52 9.14
N PHE A 422 -13.68 3.35 9.22
CA PHE A 422 -13.43 4.17 10.40
C PHE A 422 -14.61 5.11 10.65
N ILE A 423 -15.11 5.79 9.61
CA ILE A 423 -16.25 6.69 9.68
C ILE A 423 -17.51 5.96 10.18
N GLU A 424 -17.85 4.79 9.65
CA GLU A 424 -19.03 4.03 10.12
C GLU A 424 -18.94 3.67 11.63
N ASN A 425 -17.74 3.35 12.10
CA ASN A 425 -17.50 2.82 13.45
C ASN A 425 -17.23 3.89 14.51
N ILE A 426 -16.80 5.11 14.12
CA ILE A 426 -16.63 6.24 15.05
C ILE A 426 -18.00 6.61 15.69
N PRO A 427 -18.07 6.85 17.02
CA PRO A 427 -19.27 7.35 17.67
C PRO A 427 -19.67 8.76 17.17
N PRO A 428 -20.97 9.14 17.20
CA PRO A 428 -21.43 10.49 16.86
C PRO A 428 -20.69 11.59 17.65
N TYR A 429 -20.03 12.50 16.94
CA TYR A 429 -19.23 13.58 17.51
C TYR A 429 -19.48 14.89 16.76
N SER A 430 -19.79 15.96 17.51
CA SER A 430 -20.32 17.23 16.97
C SER A 430 -19.44 17.88 15.90
N ASN A 431 -18.11 17.75 16.04
CA ASN A 431 -17.15 18.46 15.20
C ASN A 431 -16.57 17.58 14.08
N PHE A 432 -17.04 16.33 13.92
CA PHE A 432 -16.56 15.42 12.86
C PHE A 432 -16.93 15.90 11.44
N ARG A 433 -17.83 16.87 11.32
CA ARG A 433 -18.21 17.59 10.09
C ARG A 433 -17.01 17.95 9.19
N VAL A 434 -15.96 18.52 9.77
CA VAL A 434 -14.73 18.90 9.04
C VAL A 434 -14.02 17.67 8.46
N SER A 435 -13.95 16.57 9.22
CA SER A 435 -13.37 15.30 8.76
C SER A 435 -14.19 14.66 7.64
N LEU A 436 -15.53 14.76 7.69
CA LEU A 436 -16.39 14.30 6.60
C LEU A 436 -16.21 15.12 5.32
N LYS A 437 -16.11 16.45 5.42
CA LYS A 437 -15.78 17.31 4.26
C LYS A 437 -14.42 16.94 3.64
N ALA A 438 -13.37 16.76 4.45
CA ALA A 438 -12.07 16.28 3.97
C ALA A 438 -12.12 14.85 3.37
N THR A 439 -13.06 14.01 3.84
CA THR A 439 -13.33 12.71 3.20
C THR A 439 -13.98 12.87 1.83
N LEU A 440 -14.91 13.81 1.68
CA LEU A 440 -15.58 14.09 0.40
C LEU A 440 -14.60 14.69 -0.62
N GLU A 441 -13.68 15.55 -0.22
CA GLU A 441 -12.56 16.02 -1.08
C GLU A 441 -11.73 14.84 -1.62
N LEU A 442 -11.40 13.87 -0.76
CA LEU A 442 -10.73 12.62 -1.15
C LEU A 442 -11.61 11.76 -2.09
N VAL A 443 -12.92 11.68 -1.86
CA VAL A 443 -13.87 10.98 -2.75
C VAL A 443 -13.88 11.64 -4.14
N TYR A 444 -13.97 12.96 -4.23
CA TYR A 444 -13.95 13.69 -5.51
C TYR A 444 -12.61 13.56 -6.24
N LEU A 445 -11.49 13.38 -5.51
CA LEU A 445 -10.16 13.16 -6.08
C LEU A 445 -10.01 11.78 -6.75
N PHE A 446 -10.61 10.73 -6.18
CA PHE A 446 -10.40 9.34 -6.61
C PHE A 446 -11.60 8.69 -7.35
N ARG A 447 -12.77 9.34 -7.42
CA ARG A 447 -14.00 8.77 -8.04
C ARG A 447 -13.88 8.26 -9.48
N TYR A 448 -12.97 8.81 -10.28
CA TYR A 448 -12.72 8.41 -11.68
C TYR A 448 -11.40 7.64 -11.86
N HIS A 449 -10.86 7.04 -10.79
CA HIS A 449 -9.62 6.27 -10.86
C HIS A 449 -9.74 5.04 -11.77
N ALA A 450 -8.68 4.73 -12.54
CA ALA A 450 -8.70 3.69 -13.57
C ALA A 450 -8.99 2.28 -13.03
N GLN A 451 -8.48 1.93 -11.85
CA GLN A 451 -8.71 0.62 -11.24
C GLN A 451 -10.05 0.55 -10.51
N VAL A 452 -10.84 -0.50 -10.81
CA VAL A 452 -12.18 -0.77 -10.24
C VAL A 452 -12.16 -0.82 -8.70
N ILE A 453 -11.14 -1.42 -8.09
CA ILE A 453 -11.02 -1.54 -6.63
C ILE A 453 -11.04 -0.18 -5.92
N VAL A 454 -10.45 0.85 -6.53
CA VAL A 454 -10.49 2.22 -6.00
C VAL A 454 -11.87 2.82 -6.18
N ARG A 455 -12.54 2.63 -7.33
CA ARG A 455 -13.91 3.14 -7.53
C ARG A 455 -14.90 2.50 -6.55
N ARG A 456 -14.83 1.18 -6.32
CA ARG A 456 -15.59 0.48 -5.26
C ARG A 456 -15.33 1.09 -3.88
N ALA A 457 -14.05 1.23 -3.50
CA ALA A 457 -13.66 1.79 -2.21
C ALA A 457 -14.14 3.24 -2.01
N VAL A 458 -14.06 4.08 -3.05
CA VAL A 458 -14.50 5.47 -3.04
C VAL A 458 -16.02 5.58 -2.94
N THR A 459 -16.78 4.76 -3.69
CA THR A 459 -18.25 4.71 -3.59
C THR A 459 -18.69 4.20 -2.20
N PHE A 460 -18.02 3.19 -1.65
CA PHE A 460 -18.24 2.74 -0.27
C PHE A 460 -17.93 3.84 0.75
N CYS A 461 -16.82 4.57 0.59
CA CYS A 461 -16.44 5.66 1.50
C CYS A 461 -17.47 6.81 1.46
N ALA A 462 -18.02 7.14 0.29
CA ALA A 462 -19.14 8.08 0.17
C ALA A 462 -20.38 7.56 0.92
N VAL A 463 -20.76 6.28 0.74
CA VAL A 463 -21.84 5.63 1.53
C VAL A 463 -21.59 5.75 3.04
N SER A 464 -20.36 5.53 3.51
CA SER A 464 -19.98 5.69 4.91
C SER A 464 -20.17 7.11 5.45
N VAL A 465 -19.80 8.14 4.66
CA VAL A 465 -19.99 9.55 5.03
C VAL A 465 -21.47 9.86 5.23
N PHE A 466 -22.34 9.50 4.27
CA PHE A 466 -23.77 9.82 4.37
C PHE A 466 -24.48 8.98 5.44
N ARG A 467 -24.05 7.73 5.68
CA ARG A 467 -24.44 6.95 6.87
C ARG A 467 -24.14 7.68 8.18
N TYR A 468 -23.00 8.35 8.29
CA TYR A 468 -22.65 9.12 9.49
C TYR A 468 -23.51 10.39 9.64
N ILE A 469 -23.80 11.10 8.54
CA ILE A 469 -24.69 12.27 8.54
C ILE A 469 -26.11 11.88 9.00
N GLU A 470 -26.63 10.76 8.49
CA GLU A 470 -27.91 10.16 8.89
C GLU A 470 -27.90 9.71 10.37
N LYS A 471 -26.89 8.96 10.80
CA LYS A 471 -26.62 8.51 12.19
C LYS A 471 -26.56 9.66 13.19
N CYS A 472 -26.13 10.85 12.76
CA CYS A 472 -26.04 12.05 13.57
C CYS A 472 -27.28 12.97 13.51
N GLY A 473 -28.28 12.66 12.68
CA GLY A 473 -29.50 13.48 12.53
C GLY A 473 -29.23 14.89 12.00
N TRP A 474 -28.17 15.07 11.20
CA TRP A 474 -27.68 16.40 10.80
C TRP A 474 -28.44 17.05 9.63
N GLY A 475 -29.29 16.27 8.93
CA GLY A 475 -30.01 16.72 7.74
C GLY A 475 -29.08 17.12 6.58
N VAL A 476 -29.64 17.89 5.64
CA VAL A 476 -28.91 18.42 4.47
C VAL A 476 -27.84 19.43 4.89
N GLY A 477 -28.26 20.56 5.48
CA GLY A 477 -27.37 21.55 6.11
C GLY A 477 -26.19 21.98 5.22
N GLU A 478 -24.98 21.99 5.79
CA GLU A 478 -23.74 22.35 5.09
C GLU A 478 -23.34 21.38 3.96
N PHE A 479 -23.99 20.22 3.84
CA PHE A 479 -23.72 19.20 2.82
C PHE A 479 -24.65 19.33 1.59
N GLU A 480 -25.45 20.40 1.46
CA GLU A 480 -26.39 20.59 0.33
C GLU A 480 -25.70 20.48 -1.05
N GLU A 481 -24.57 21.16 -1.24
CA GLU A 481 -23.79 21.12 -2.48
C GLU A 481 -23.21 19.72 -2.76
N ASP A 482 -22.71 19.04 -1.72
CA ASP A 482 -22.20 17.67 -1.83
C ASP A 482 -23.32 16.67 -2.15
N ILE A 483 -24.48 16.82 -1.53
CA ILE A 483 -25.66 15.99 -1.77
C ILE A 483 -26.09 16.10 -3.23
N TYR A 484 -26.01 17.28 -3.83
CA TYR A 484 -26.27 17.46 -5.26
C TYR A 484 -25.20 16.77 -6.13
N GLU A 485 -23.91 17.08 -5.93
CA GLU A 485 -22.85 16.54 -6.80
C GLU A 485 -22.67 15.02 -6.66
N ILE A 486 -22.73 14.49 -5.44
CA ILE A 486 -22.68 13.04 -5.18
C ILE A 486 -23.90 12.35 -5.82
N LYS A 487 -25.11 12.93 -5.75
CA LYS A 487 -26.30 12.35 -6.41
C LYS A 487 -26.17 12.33 -7.93
N GLU A 488 -25.64 13.40 -8.55
CA GLU A 488 -25.37 13.43 -10.00
C GLU A 488 -24.31 12.38 -10.39
N TRP A 489 -23.25 12.25 -9.60
CA TRP A 489 -22.20 11.23 -9.81
C TRP A 489 -22.72 9.80 -9.63
N MET A 490 -23.47 9.51 -8.56
CA MET A 490 -24.08 8.18 -8.32
C MET A 490 -25.03 7.77 -9.44
N THR A 491 -25.80 8.71 -10.00
CA THR A 491 -26.69 8.43 -11.13
C THR A 491 -25.89 7.93 -12.34
N LYS A 492 -24.79 8.62 -12.67
CA LYS A 492 -23.87 8.20 -13.75
C LYS A 492 -23.18 6.86 -13.46
N VAL A 493 -22.86 6.56 -12.19
CA VAL A 493 -22.31 5.24 -11.80
C VAL A 493 -23.32 4.13 -12.11
N ILE A 494 -24.60 4.31 -11.75
CA ILE A 494 -25.65 3.32 -12.05
C ILE A 494 -25.84 3.12 -13.57
N GLU A 495 -25.71 4.17 -14.38
CA GLU A 495 -25.90 4.12 -15.83
C GLU A 495 -24.68 3.59 -16.61
N MET A 496 -23.45 3.89 -16.16
CA MET A 496 -22.23 3.75 -16.98
C MET A 496 -21.15 2.84 -16.39
N GLU A 497 -21.18 2.54 -15.09
CA GLU A 497 -20.13 1.73 -14.46
C GLU A 497 -20.35 0.24 -14.72
N ASN A 498 -19.36 -0.42 -15.34
CA ASN A 498 -19.40 -1.85 -15.64
C ASN A 498 -19.47 -2.72 -14.38
N ASP A 499 -19.03 -2.20 -13.23
CA ASP A 499 -18.92 -2.95 -11.97
C ASP A 499 -20.22 -3.00 -11.15
N ASP A 500 -20.72 -4.22 -10.92
CA ASP A 500 -21.96 -4.51 -10.20
C ASP A 500 -21.97 -3.97 -8.76
N GLU A 501 -20.83 -4.03 -8.05
CA GLU A 501 -20.72 -3.57 -6.66
C GLU A 501 -20.74 -2.05 -6.57
N CYS A 502 -20.05 -1.35 -7.49
CA CYS A 502 -20.19 0.11 -7.65
C CYS A 502 -21.64 0.52 -7.91
N ARG A 503 -22.36 -0.16 -8.82
CA ARG A 503 -23.78 0.16 -9.11
C ARG A 503 -24.69 -0.10 -7.91
N LEU A 504 -24.46 -1.19 -7.16
CA LEU A 504 -25.20 -1.50 -5.93
C LEU A 504 -24.98 -0.45 -4.84
N LEU A 505 -23.72 -0.09 -4.57
CA LEU A 505 -23.37 0.95 -3.58
C LEU A 505 -23.94 2.32 -3.97
N ALA A 506 -23.96 2.65 -5.27
CA ALA A 506 -24.57 3.88 -5.77
C ALA A 506 -26.09 3.91 -5.59
N GLY A 507 -26.78 2.79 -5.84
CA GLY A 507 -28.21 2.65 -5.55
C GLY A 507 -28.53 2.81 -4.07
N ILE A 508 -27.70 2.25 -3.18
CA ILE A 508 -27.80 2.45 -1.73
C ILE A 508 -27.65 3.94 -1.38
N LEU A 509 -26.63 4.61 -1.90
CA LEU A 509 -26.36 6.02 -1.58
C LEU A 509 -27.49 6.96 -2.05
N ILE A 510 -28.04 6.74 -3.25
CA ILE A 510 -29.18 7.55 -3.73
C ILE A 510 -30.41 7.41 -2.82
N ASN A 511 -30.65 6.23 -2.25
CA ASN A 511 -31.75 6.02 -1.30
C ASN A 511 -31.49 6.69 0.06
N GLN A 512 -30.24 6.70 0.55
CA GLN A 512 -29.88 7.40 1.78
C GLN A 512 -29.87 8.92 1.62
N ILE A 513 -29.49 9.43 0.45
CA ILE A 513 -29.66 10.85 0.11
C ILE A 513 -31.14 11.23 0.15
N GLN A 514 -32.06 10.34 -0.24
CA GLN A 514 -33.50 10.60 -0.14
C GLN A 514 -34.02 10.64 1.30
N SER A 515 -33.53 9.79 2.23
CA SER A 515 -33.92 9.87 3.65
C SER A 515 -33.39 11.13 4.32
N ILE A 516 -32.14 11.51 4.07
CA ILE A 516 -31.51 12.75 4.59
C ILE A 516 -32.20 14.02 4.03
N SER A 517 -32.77 13.97 2.82
CA SER A 517 -33.41 15.12 2.16
C SER A 517 -34.89 15.32 2.51
N GLN A 518 -35.52 14.42 3.27
CA GLN A 518 -36.90 14.61 3.71
C GLN A 518 -36.94 15.48 4.98
N PRO A 519 -37.89 16.43 5.11
CA PRO A 519 -38.09 17.15 6.36
C PRO A 519 -38.58 16.19 7.46
N GLN A 520 -37.98 16.30 8.65
CA GLN A 520 -38.39 15.57 9.87
C GLN A 520 -39.54 16.29 10.59
#